data_AF-A0A0M8XV20-F1
#
_entry.id   AF-A0A0M8XV20-F1
#
_cell.length_a   1.000
_cell.length_b   1.000
_cell.length_c   1.000
_cell.angle_alpha   90.00
_cell.angle_beta   90.00
_cell.angle_gamma   90.00
#
_symmetry.space_group_name_H-M   'P 1'
#
loop_
_entity.id
_entity.type
_entity.pdbx_description
1 polymer ?
#
loop_
_entity_poly.entity_id
_entity_poly.type
_entity_poly.pdbx_seq_one_letter_code
_entity_poly.pdbx_strand_id
1 'polypeptide(L)'
;MGDANEALLHWFRQGGWTQLELARAVGRLGRARGYNVAPDSSRVRRWLEGERPRHPVPDLLAALFAERTGRPCTPADLGLATASPTRDEVSWDHRALVATLQDFTRSDLMIKRRDVLGATAALATGAVLEGRLAGWLDPDGDAPPSPALGPGRIGTAEIAEIEAATRTFWAWDAKRGGGLYREAVVGQLKAMTDLLDHTYPDAISRRLFRSTADLARLAGWMSHDVGLQATAQQYFTLALHCAKRARDTGLGVEVLSRMARQMVHVGKPREALSLVALARRGSGSRLGPMASAMLATCESWAHATLGDVLAVDRAVGTAEAHFARADPDETPPWLSYFDRAGLEGMAALAYRTAADHRPGVERKAEPHLAEALRLRRDSYRRSNLFDVISLVGVRVLQGEHAEANRLAADLLSPAGRISSTRTFDRIKVVRDRAVADSAKAKEARLLADTLTTVIAA
;
A
#
# COMPACT_ATOMS: atom_id res chain seq x y z
N MET A 1 39.78 6.56 -11.08
CA MET A 1 39.05 7.37 -12.06
C MET A 1 37.59 6.99 -11.92
N GLY A 2 36.71 7.95 -11.64
CA GLY A 2 35.27 7.67 -11.54
C GLY A 2 34.68 7.49 -12.94
N ASP A 3 33.66 6.65 -13.05
CA ASP A 3 32.92 6.47 -14.30
C ASP A 3 32.28 7.80 -14.74
N ALA A 4 32.33 8.09 -16.04
CA ALA A 4 31.79 9.32 -16.61
C ALA A 4 30.26 9.39 -16.40
N ASN A 5 29.71 10.60 -16.25
CA ASN A 5 28.26 10.77 -16.16
C ASN A 5 27.64 10.76 -17.56
N GLU A 6 27.31 9.55 -18.04
CA GLU A 6 26.75 9.32 -19.38
C GLU A 6 25.45 10.09 -19.64
N ALA A 7 24.60 10.24 -18.62
CA ALA A 7 23.36 10.98 -18.71
C ALA A 7 23.62 12.48 -18.92
N LEU A 8 24.47 13.10 -18.09
CA LEU A 8 24.83 14.50 -18.27
C LEU A 8 25.54 14.73 -19.61
N LEU A 9 26.41 13.80 -20.04
CA LEU A 9 27.07 13.85 -21.34
C LEU A 9 26.07 13.81 -22.50
N HIS A 10 25.03 12.99 -22.41
CA HIS A 10 23.97 12.91 -23.41
C HIS A 10 23.24 14.26 -23.56
N TRP A 11 22.79 14.84 -22.45
CA TRP A 11 22.10 16.14 -22.45
C TRP A 11 23.01 17.29 -22.87
N PHE A 12 24.28 17.25 -22.46
CA PHE A 12 25.29 18.24 -22.86
C PHE A 12 25.49 18.25 -24.39
N ARG A 13 25.56 17.07 -25.03
CA ARG A 13 25.66 16.95 -26.49
C ARG A 13 24.38 17.45 -27.19
N GLN A 14 23.21 17.15 -26.65
CA GLN A 14 21.94 17.61 -27.23
C GLN A 14 21.70 19.12 -27.06
N GLY A 15 22.16 19.70 -25.95
CA GLY A 15 22.03 21.14 -25.67
C GLY A 15 22.95 22.02 -26.50
N GLY A 16 23.97 21.44 -27.15
CA GLY A 16 24.88 22.14 -28.06
C GLY A 16 25.79 23.18 -27.39
N TRP A 17 25.97 23.10 -26.07
CA TRP A 17 26.81 24.04 -25.32
C TRP A 17 28.28 23.65 -25.32
N THR A 18 29.16 24.66 -25.34
CA THR A 18 30.53 24.51 -24.86
C THR A 18 30.56 24.50 -23.32
N GLN A 19 31.61 23.93 -22.73
CA GLN A 19 31.76 23.88 -21.27
C GLN A 19 31.74 25.28 -20.64
N LEU A 20 32.34 26.26 -21.33
CA LEU A 20 32.37 27.65 -20.88
C LEU A 20 30.99 28.33 -20.97
N GLU A 21 30.22 28.06 -22.01
CA GLU A 21 28.86 28.60 -22.16
C GLU A 21 27.91 28.05 -21.09
N LEU A 22 27.97 26.74 -20.83
CA LEU A 22 27.18 26.13 -19.78
C LEU A 22 27.55 26.69 -18.41
N ALA A 23 28.84 26.85 -18.12
CA ALA A 23 29.32 27.46 -16.87
C ALA A 23 28.76 28.88 -16.67
N ARG A 24 28.81 29.71 -17.73
CA ARG A 24 28.25 31.06 -17.71
C ARG A 24 26.72 31.06 -17.56
N ALA A 25 26.02 30.13 -18.20
CA ALA A 25 24.57 30.00 -18.08
C ALA A 25 24.14 29.62 -16.66
N VAL A 26 24.83 28.66 -16.04
CA VAL A 26 24.61 28.28 -14.63
C VAL A 26 24.84 29.47 -13.70
N GLY A 27 25.93 30.23 -13.91
CA GLY A 27 26.21 31.41 -13.09
C GLY A 27 25.17 32.53 -13.26
N ARG A 28 24.67 32.75 -14.48
CA ARG A 28 23.59 33.73 -14.74
C ARG A 28 22.28 33.32 -14.08
N LEU A 29 21.83 32.07 -14.27
CA LEU A 29 20.58 31.58 -13.70
C LEU A 29 20.66 31.48 -12.17
N GLY A 30 21.82 31.08 -11.63
CA GLY A 30 22.09 31.09 -10.20
C GLY A 30 21.89 32.48 -9.59
N ARG A 31 22.51 33.52 -10.17
CA ARG A 31 22.32 34.91 -9.72
C ARG A 31 20.87 35.37 -9.81
N ALA A 32 20.18 35.04 -10.90
CA ALA A 32 18.76 35.39 -11.07
C ALA A 32 17.85 34.74 -10.00
N ARG A 33 18.24 33.59 -9.46
CA ARG A 33 17.53 32.86 -8.39
C ARG A 33 18.08 33.13 -6.98
N GLY A 34 18.95 34.14 -6.82
CA GLY A 34 19.52 34.51 -5.51
C GLY A 34 20.65 33.62 -5.00
N TYR A 35 21.21 32.76 -5.84
CA TYR A 35 22.32 31.88 -5.48
C TYR A 35 23.68 32.44 -5.94
N ASN A 36 24.68 32.37 -5.06
CA ASN A 36 26.05 32.74 -5.39
C ASN A 36 26.83 31.53 -5.96
N VAL A 37 26.63 31.23 -7.24
CA VAL A 37 27.35 30.18 -7.97
C VAL A 37 28.05 30.76 -9.21
N ALA A 38 29.33 30.44 -9.39
CA ALA A 38 30.14 30.90 -10.51
C ALA A 38 31.09 29.78 -10.98
N PRO A 39 30.57 28.71 -11.61
CA PRO A 39 31.43 27.66 -12.14
C PRO A 39 32.23 28.14 -13.36
N ASP A 40 33.33 27.44 -13.65
CA ASP A 40 34.15 27.63 -14.85
C ASP A 40 34.09 26.38 -15.76
N SER A 41 34.78 26.43 -16.90
CA SER A 41 34.83 25.31 -17.86
C SER A 41 35.44 24.04 -17.24
N SER A 42 36.46 24.19 -16.38
CA SER A 42 37.09 23.09 -15.66
C SER A 42 36.13 22.38 -14.71
N ARG A 43 35.24 23.13 -14.04
CA ARG A 43 34.21 22.59 -13.16
C ARG A 43 33.16 21.82 -13.94
N VAL A 44 32.73 22.35 -15.08
CA VAL A 44 31.80 21.64 -15.98
C VAL A 44 32.41 20.36 -16.53
N ARG A 45 33.70 20.37 -16.92
CA ARG A 45 34.42 19.15 -17.33
C ARG A 45 34.37 18.09 -16.24
N ARG A 46 34.70 18.45 -15.00
CA ARG A 46 34.67 17.53 -13.86
C ARG A 46 33.27 16.93 -13.65
N TRP A 47 32.20 17.71 -13.87
CA TRP A 47 30.83 17.18 -13.79
C TRP A 47 30.52 16.13 -14.87
N LEU A 48 30.97 16.37 -16.09
CA LEU A 48 30.84 15.42 -17.20
C LEU A 48 31.64 14.13 -16.93
N GLU A 49 32.80 14.27 -16.28
CA GLU A 49 33.67 13.16 -15.85
C GLU A 49 33.17 12.44 -14.57
N GLY A 50 31.97 12.75 -14.09
CA GLY A 50 31.32 12.02 -12.99
C GLY A 50 31.31 12.74 -11.64
N GLU A 51 31.93 13.92 -11.50
CA GLU A 51 31.82 14.70 -10.26
C GLU A 51 30.42 15.24 -10.06
N ARG A 52 29.84 15.01 -8.88
CA ARG A 52 28.51 15.53 -8.55
C ARG A 52 28.58 16.98 -8.04
N PRO A 53 27.96 17.95 -8.72
CA PRO A 53 27.79 19.29 -8.16
C PRO A 53 26.84 19.28 -6.95
N ARG A 54 27.10 20.17 -5.98
CA ARG A 54 26.21 20.39 -4.83
C ARG A 54 25.03 21.31 -5.21
N HIS A 55 23.95 21.26 -4.44
CA HIS A 55 22.85 22.22 -4.52
C HIS A 55 23.39 23.65 -4.49
N PRO A 56 22.92 24.58 -5.34
CA PRO A 56 21.74 24.48 -6.23
C PRO A 56 22.03 24.02 -7.67
N VAL A 57 23.27 23.65 -7.98
CA VAL A 57 23.72 23.46 -9.37
C VAL A 57 22.97 22.36 -10.14
N PRO A 58 22.61 21.19 -9.56
CA PRO A 58 21.80 20.19 -10.26
C PRO A 58 20.45 20.73 -10.78
N ASP A 59 19.76 21.55 -9.98
CA ASP A 59 18.46 22.13 -10.36
C ASP A 59 18.60 23.23 -11.42
N LEU A 60 19.70 23.99 -11.35
CA LEU A 60 20.04 24.97 -12.36
C LEU A 60 20.34 24.30 -13.70
N LEU A 61 21.09 23.19 -13.69
CA LEU A 61 21.37 22.41 -14.91
C LEU A 61 20.10 21.82 -15.52
N ALA A 62 19.22 21.24 -14.70
CA ALA A 62 17.95 20.68 -15.16
C ALA A 62 17.06 21.74 -15.83
N ALA A 63 16.89 22.89 -15.19
CA ALA A 63 16.12 24.00 -15.77
C ALA A 63 16.72 24.51 -17.09
N LEU A 64 18.05 24.63 -17.12
CA LEU A 64 18.79 25.09 -18.29
C LEU A 64 18.67 24.13 -19.49
N PHE A 65 18.77 22.83 -19.27
CA PHE A 65 18.58 21.85 -20.34
C PHE A 65 17.11 21.74 -20.76
N ALA A 66 16.17 21.87 -19.82
CA ALA A 66 14.75 21.86 -20.16
C ALA A 66 14.36 23.02 -21.08
N GLU A 67 14.84 24.22 -20.76
CA GLU A 67 14.65 25.41 -21.57
C GLU A 67 15.33 25.28 -22.95
N ARG A 68 16.57 24.78 -22.97
CA ARG A 68 17.37 24.67 -24.20
C ARG A 68 16.85 23.62 -25.19
N THR A 69 16.29 22.52 -24.69
CA THR A 69 15.86 21.37 -25.51
C THR A 69 14.35 21.31 -25.73
N GLY A 70 13.57 22.15 -25.05
CA GLY A 70 12.11 22.13 -25.08
C GLY A 70 11.49 20.87 -24.45
N ARG A 71 12.27 20.09 -23.71
CA ARG A 71 11.84 18.85 -23.05
C ARG A 71 11.92 18.99 -21.54
N PRO A 72 10.91 18.57 -20.75
CA PRO A 72 11.04 18.52 -19.30
C PRO A 72 12.28 17.72 -18.90
N CYS A 73 13.08 18.27 -18.00
CA CYS A 73 14.33 17.68 -17.53
C CYS A 73 14.46 17.93 -16.02
N THR A 74 14.82 16.89 -15.29
CA THR A 74 15.06 16.90 -13.84
C THR A 74 16.54 16.61 -13.54
N PRO A 75 17.04 16.90 -12.33
CA PRO A 75 18.40 16.51 -11.95
C PRO A 75 18.65 15.00 -12.08
N ALA A 76 17.62 14.17 -11.91
CA ALA A 76 17.71 12.72 -12.09
C ALA A 76 17.96 12.34 -13.55
N ASP A 77 17.30 13.01 -14.51
CA ASP A 77 17.49 12.79 -15.95
C ASP A 77 18.92 13.13 -16.42
N LEU A 78 19.61 13.99 -15.66
CA LEU A 78 21.01 14.35 -15.88
C LEU A 78 22.00 13.40 -15.17
N GLY A 79 21.52 12.36 -14.47
CA GLY A 79 22.37 11.55 -13.59
C GLY A 79 22.95 12.33 -12.40
N LEU A 80 22.38 13.51 -12.10
CA LEU A 80 22.81 14.44 -11.06
C LEU A 80 21.87 14.47 -9.87
N ALA A 81 21.00 13.46 -9.74
CA ALA A 81 20.31 13.23 -8.49
C ALA A 81 21.36 13.23 -7.38
N THR A 82 21.19 14.13 -6.42
CA THR A 82 21.74 13.88 -5.10
C THR A 82 21.29 12.47 -4.75
N ALA A 83 22.15 11.69 -4.09
CA ALA A 83 21.57 10.79 -3.12
C ALA A 83 20.74 11.74 -2.24
N SER A 84 19.45 11.86 -2.54
CA SER A 84 18.51 12.31 -1.55
C SER A 84 18.87 11.49 -0.32
N PRO A 85 18.80 12.06 0.90
CA PRO A 85 18.67 11.18 2.06
C PRO A 85 17.64 10.16 1.61
N THR A 86 18.04 8.89 1.64
CA THR A 86 17.31 7.77 1.03
C THR A 86 15.84 8.12 0.91
N ARG A 87 15.24 8.00 -0.28
CA ARG A 87 13.78 8.16 -0.54
C ARG A 87 12.87 7.37 0.44
N ASP A 88 13.50 6.67 1.38
CA ASP A 88 13.04 5.78 2.41
C ASP A 88 12.82 6.43 3.78
N GLU A 89 13.19 7.69 4.03
CA GLU A 89 12.81 8.40 5.27
C GLU A 89 11.59 9.30 5.02
N VAL A 90 10.39 8.74 5.15
CA VAL A 90 9.18 9.55 5.34
C VAL A 90 9.36 10.26 6.68
N SER A 91 9.72 11.54 6.64
CA SER A 91 9.83 12.35 7.85
C SER A 91 8.43 12.61 8.41
N TRP A 92 8.31 12.52 9.73
CA TRP A 92 7.09 12.85 10.48
C TRP A 92 6.86 14.38 10.57
N ASP A 93 7.75 15.18 9.96
CA ASP A 93 7.56 16.62 9.76
C ASP A 93 6.42 16.93 8.77
N HIS A 94 5.63 17.96 9.07
CA HIS A 94 4.45 18.32 8.27
C HIS A 94 4.79 18.66 6.82
N ARG A 95 5.81 19.50 6.58
CA ARG A 95 6.17 19.94 5.23
C ARG A 95 6.76 18.79 4.43
N ALA A 96 7.62 17.99 5.07
CA ALA A 96 8.20 16.81 4.44
C ALA A 96 7.12 15.78 4.06
N LEU A 97 6.12 15.56 4.93
CA LEU A 97 4.99 14.68 4.66
C LEU A 97 4.16 15.16 3.46
N VAL A 98 3.77 16.44 3.43
CA VAL A 98 2.98 17.02 2.33
C VAL A 98 3.75 16.94 1.01
N ALA A 99 5.03 17.31 1.00
CA ALA A 99 5.88 17.21 -0.19
C ALA A 99 6.01 15.75 -0.68
N THR A 100 6.23 14.80 0.24
CA THR A 100 6.32 13.36 -0.10
C THR A 100 5.01 12.84 -0.67
N LEU A 101 3.87 13.24 -0.11
CA LEU A 101 2.54 12.90 -0.62
C LEU A 101 2.32 13.46 -2.04
N GLN A 102 2.64 14.73 -2.27
CA GLN A 102 2.49 15.38 -3.57
C GLN A 102 3.37 14.73 -4.63
N ASP A 103 4.64 14.51 -4.32
CA ASP A 103 5.57 13.89 -5.26
C ASP A 103 5.20 12.44 -5.56
N PHE A 104 4.78 11.68 -4.55
CA PHE A 104 4.40 10.29 -4.74
C PHE A 104 3.10 10.15 -5.55
N THR A 105 2.06 10.92 -5.22
CA THR A 105 0.79 10.90 -5.97
C THR A 105 0.97 11.39 -7.40
N ARG A 106 1.76 12.45 -7.62
CA ARG A 106 2.11 12.92 -8.97
C ARG A 106 2.86 11.85 -9.75
N SER A 107 3.88 11.23 -9.15
CA SER A 107 4.65 10.16 -9.78
C SER A 107 3.75 8.98 -10.16
N ASP A 108 2.86 8.55 -9.27
CA ASP A 108 1.97 7.42 -9.51
C ASP A 108 0.96 7.69 -10.65
N LEU A 109 0.45 8.92 -10.79
CA LEU A 109 -0.42 9.32 -11.90
C LEU A 109 0.30 9.49 -13.24
N MET A 110 1.59 9.89 -13.21
CA MET A 110 2.38 10.11 -14.42
C MET A 110 2.95 8.81 -15.00
N ILE A 111 2.97 7.71 -14.23
CA ILE A 111 3.35 6.39 -14.72
C ILE A 111 2.19 5.82 -15.57
N LYS A 112 2.02 6.35 -16.79
CA LYS A 112 1.25 5.69 -17.85
C LYS A 112 2.17 4.79 -18.65
N ARG A 113 1.98 3.48 -18.50
CA ARG A 113 2.27 2.40 -19.47
C ARG A 113 3.58 2.53 -20.29
N ARG A 114 4.54 1.66 -19.95
CA ARG A 114 5.86 1.42 -20.57
C ARG A 114 6.94 2.37 -20.07
N ASP A 115 7.53 2.01 -18.93
CA ASP A 115 8.98 1.84 -18.81
C ASP A 115 9.31 1.43 -17.37
N VAL A 116 9.42 0.11 -17.20
CA VAL A 116 10.22 -0.47 -16.13
C VAL A 116 11.65 0.00 -16.39
N LEU A 117 12.13 0.98 -15.62
CA LEU A 117 13.53 1.20 -15.23
C LEU A 117 13.66 2.57 -14.54
N GLY A 118 13.81 2.58 -13.21
CA GLY A 118 14.27 3.76 -12.48
C GLY A 118 13.54 4.03 -11.15
N ALA A 119 13.73 3.15 -10.15
CA ALA A 119 13.32 3.32 -8.76
C ALA A 119 11.83 3.13 -8.44
N THR A 120 11.30 1.94 -8.70
CA THR A 120 10.37 1.33 -7.74
C THR A 120 11.15 1.13 -6.44
N ALA A 121 10.87 1.93 -5.41
CA ALA A 121 11.37 1.62 -4.08
C ALA A 121 11.00 0.16 -3.78
N ALA A 122 11.97 -0.70 -3.48
CA ALA A 122 11.68 -2.07 -3.11
C ALA A 122 10.74 -2.08 -1.90
N LEU A 123 9.90 -3.11 -1.77
CA LEU A 123 9.07 -3.28 -0.58
C LEU A 123 9.97 -3.30 0.66
N ALA A 124 9.79 -2.36 1.59
CA ALA A 124 10.61 -2.23 2.78
C ALA A 124 10.34 -3.36 3.77
N THR A 125 11.39 -3.78 4.47
CA THR A 125 11.38 -4.91 5.41
C THR A 125 12.34 -4.63 6.56
N GLY A 126 12.17 -5.35 7.68
CA GLY A 126 13.03 -5.22 8.86
C GLY A 126 13.21 -3.76 9.30
N ALA A 127 14.46 -3.38 9.58
CA ALA A 127 14.81 -2.06 10.09
C ALA A 127 14.34 -0.88 9.20
N VAL A 128 14.26 -1.06 7.88
CA VAL A 128 13.78 0.02 6.97
C VAL A 128 12.30 0.28 7.20
N LEU A 129 11.50 -0.77 7.32
CA LEU A 129 10.07 -0.63 7.60
C LEU A 129 9.86 -0.10 9.02
N GLU A 130 10.63 -0.58 10.00
CA GLU A 130 10.56 -0.10 11.38
C GLU A 130 10.91 1.39 11.47
N GLY A 131 11.96 1.86 10.79
CA GLY A 131 12.36 3.28 10.76
C GLY A 131 11.27 4.18 10.19
N ARG A 132 10.61 3.76 9.10
CA ARG A 132 9.49 4.51 8.48
C ARG A 132 8.27 4.66 9.40
N LEU A 133 8.10 3.74 10.34
CA LEU A 133 6.93 3.65 11.21
C LEU A 133 7.22 4.04 12.66
N ALA A 134 8.49 4.27 13.03
CA ALA A 134 8.93 4.47 14.42
C ALA A 134 8.20 5.63 15.11
N GLY A 135 8.01 6.75 14.41
CA GLY A 135 7.34 7.94 14.96
C GLY A 135 5.84 7.78 15.22
N TRP A 136 5.24 6.63 14.88
CA TRP A 136 3.86 6.33 15.25
C TRP A 136 3.65 6.32 16.76
N LEU A 137 4.67 5.86 17.49
CA LEU A 137 4.63 5.70 18.95
C LEU A 137 5.03 6.95 19.72
N ASP A 138 5.62 7.93 19.04
CA ASP A 138 6.02 9.18 19.67
C ASP A 138 4.75 9.87 20.20
N PRO A 139 4.82 10.57 21.34
CA PRO A 139 3.70 11.39 21.77
C PRO A 139 3.32 12.40 20.68
N ASP A 140 2.05 12.79 20.63
CA ASP A 140 1.62 13.84 19.70
C ASP A 140 2.39 15.12 20.06
N GLY A 141 3.41 15.45 19.26
CA GLY A 141 4.18 16.67 19.46
C GLY A 141 3.37 17.89 19.01
N ASP A 142 3.44 18.97 19.78
CA ASP A 142 3.08 20.31 19.32
C ASP A 142 4.20 20.83 18.40
N ALA A 143 4.42 20.15 17.27
CA ALA A 143 5.33 20.62 16.25
C ALA A 143 4.84 22.02 15.80
N PRO A 144 5.72 23.04 15.83
CA PRO A 144 5.33 24.39 15.47
C PRO A 144 4.73 24.40 14.06
N PRO A 145 3.68 25.21 13.80
CA PRO A 145 3.08 25.28 12.48
C PRO A 145 4.17 25.68 11.47
N SER A 146 4.37 24.84 10.44
CA SER A 146 5.25 25.18 9.33
C SER A 146 4.69 26.41 8.61
N PRO A 147 5.55 27.27 8.03
CA PRO A 147 5.08 28.39 7.23
C PRO A 147 4.28 27.88 6.02
N ALA A 148 3.00 28.23 5.96
CA ALA A 148 2.09 27.86 4.88
C ALA A 148 2.15 28.86 3.71
N LEU A 149 1.64 28.47 2.54
CA LEU A 149 1.52 29.38 1.39
C LEU A 149 0.51 30.52 1.63
N GLY A 150 -0.39 30.35 2.61
CA GLY A 150 -1.42 31.32 2.99
C GLY A 150 -2.63 30.64 3.66
N PRO A 151 -3.67 31.41 4.04
CA PRO A 151 -4.90 30.85 4.58
C PRO A 151 -5.66 30.07 3.50
N GLY A 152 -6.11 28.86 3.84
CA GLY A 152 -6.92 28.05 2.94
C GLY A 152 -8.38 28.47 2.94
N ARG A 153 -9.12 28.04 1.91
CA ARG A 153 -10.51 28.48 1.67
C ARG A 153 -11.56 27.35 1.79
N ILE A 154 -11.14 26.13 2.15
CA ILE A 154 -12.05 25.00 2.30
C ILE A 154 -12.70 24.99 3.69
N GLY A 155 -14.00 24.66 3.75
CA GLY A 155 -14.79 24.58 4.96
C GLY A 155 -15.24 23.16 5.30
N THR A 156 -16.18 23.06 6.23
CA THR A 156 -16.71 21.77 6.72
C THR A 156 -17.56 21.05 5.68
N ALA A 157 -18.21 21.77 4.77
CA ALA A 157 -19.10 21.22 3.76
C ALA A 157 -18.31 20.49 2.68
N GLU A 158 -17.27 21.12 2.13
CA GLU A 158 -16.44 20.52 1.09
C GLU A 158 -15.69 19.29 1.62
N ILE A 159 -15.21 19.33 2.88
CA ILE A 159 -14.60 18.15 3.51
C ILE A 159 -15.63 17.01 3.65
N ALA A 160 -16.90 17.32 3.94
CA ALA A 160 -17.95 16.31 4.02
C ALA A 160 -18.22 15.65 2.65
N GLU A 161 -18.14 16.41 1.56
CA GLU A 161 -18.25 15.88 0.20
C GLU A 161 -17.10 14.93 -0.14
N ILE A 162 -15.86 15.28 0.22
CA ILE A 162 -14.69 14.42 0.07
C ILE A 162 -14.85 13.11 0.84
N GLU A 163 -15.33 13.18 2.09
CA GLU A 163 -15.60 12.00 2.91
C GLU A 163 -16.70 11.12 2.29
N ALA A 164 -17.74 11.73 1.70
CA ALA A 164 -18.80 11.00 1.01
C ALA A 164 -18.30 10.31 -0.27
N ALA A 165 -17.48 11.00 -1.06
CA ALA A 165 -16.82 10.41 -2.22
C ALA A 165 -15.92 9.23 -1.82
N THR A 166 -15.16 9.37 -0.72
CA THR A 166 -14.30 8.31 -0.18
C THR A 166 -15.09 7.08 0.24
N ARG A 167 -16.24 7.25 0.92
CA ARG A 167 -17.16 6.14 1.25
C ARG A 167 -17.69 5.43 -0.01
N THR A 168 -17.94 6.19 -1.08
CA THR A 168 -18.39 5.63 -2.37
C THR A 168 -17.31 4.79 -3.02
N PHE A 169 -16.05 5.26 -3.02
CA PHE A 169 -14.92 4.48 -3.53
C PHE A 169 -14.71 3.18 -2.72
N TRP A 170 -14.83 3.23 -1.39
CA TRP A 170 -14.80 2.02 -0.55
C TRP A 170 -15.89 1.01 -0.93
N ALA A 171 -17.12 1.48 -1.16
CA ALA A 171 -18.21 0.60 -1.57
C ALA A 171 -17.98 -0.03 -2.95
N TRP A 172 -17.37 0.70 -3.88
CA TRP A 172 -17.00 0.18 -5.20
C TRP A 172 -15.88 -0.86 -5.12
N ASP A 173 -14.84 -0.60 -4.33
CA ASP A 173 -13.73 -1.56 -4.08
C ASP A 173 -14.27 -2.88 -3.52
N ALA A 174 -15.13 -2.82 -2.50
CA ALA A 174 -15.73 -3.99 -1.87
C ALA A 174 -16.56 -4.85 -2.85
N LYS A 175 -17.12 -4.24 -3.90
CA LYS A 175 -17.97 -4.91 -4.89
C LYS A 175 -17.19 -5.49 -6.08
N ARG A 176 -16.20 -4.78 -6.61
CA ARG A 176 -15.54 -5.11 -7.91
C ARG A 176 -14.03 -5.33 -7.84
N GLY A 177 -13.40 -5.02 -6.70
CA GLY A 177 -11.94 -4.98 -6.57
C GLY A 177 -11.34 -3.65 -7.06
N GLY A 178 -10.16 -3.33 -6.53
CA GLY A 178 -9.57 -2.00 -6.63
C GLY A 178 -9.06 -1.55 -8.00
N GLY A 179 -9.04 -2.39 -9.03
CA GLY A 179 -8.37 -2.05 -10.29
C GLY A 179 -9.00 -0.88 -11.04
N LEU A 180 -10.32 -0.89 -11.23
CA LEU A 180 -11.00 0.05 -12.14
C LEU A 180 -10.94 1.52 -11.67
N TYR A 181 -11.03 1.76 -10.36
CA TYR A 181 -11.19 3.11 -9.81
C TYR A 181 -9.92 3.67 -9.15
N ARG A 182 -8.80 2.94 -9.20
CA ARG A 182 -7.57 3.30 -8.48
C ARG A 182 -7.05 4.67 -8.92
N GLU A 183 -6.98 4.91 -10.23
CA GLU A 183 -6.48 6.20 -10.76
C GLU A 183 -7.36 7.37 -10.32
N ALA A 184 -8.68 7.18 -10.22
CA ALA A 184 -9.59 8.21 -9.72
C ALA A 184 -9.34 8.52 -8.23
N VAL A 185 -9.11 7.48 -7.41
CA VAL A 185 -8.75 7.65 -5.99
C VAL A 185 -7.41 8.38 -5.83
N VAL A 186 -6.39 8.01 -6.61
CA VAL A 186 -5.09 8.70 -6.57
C VAL A 186 -5.21 10.13 -7.07
N GLY A 187 -6.04 10.39 -8.09
CA GLY A 187 -6.37 11.74 -8.56
C GLY A 187 -7.01 12.61 -7.48
N GLN A 188 -8.01 12.07 -6.77
CA GLN A 188 -8.62 12.76 -5.62
C GLN A 188 -7.61 13.01 -4.51
N LEU A 189 -6.74 12.03 -4.22
CA LEU A 189 -5.69 12.17 -3.22
C LEU A 189 -4.69 13.27 -3.62
N LYS A 190 -4.30 13.35 -4.90
CA LYS A 190 -3.45 14.45 -5.42
C LYS A 190 -4.13 15.81 -5.24
N ALA A 191 -5.43 15.92 -5.47
CA ALA A 191 -6.14 17.18 -5.25
C ALA A 191 -6.17 17.57 -3.76
N MET A 192 -6.28 16.57 -2.87
CA MET A 192 -6.24 16.78 -1.42
C MET A 192 -4.87 17.23 -0.92
N THR A 193 -3.79 16.78 -1.55
CA THR A 193 -2.43 17.16 -1.12
C THR A 193 -2.11 18.61 -1.45
N ASP A 194 -2.71 19.19 -2.49
CA ASP A 194 -2.62 20.64 -2.76
C ASP A 194 -3.31 21.44 -1.64
N LEU A 195 -4.42 20.94 -1.09
CA LEU A 195 -5.13 21.61 0.02
C LEU A 195 -4.29 21.68 1.30
N LEU A 196 -3.37 20.73 1.50
CA LEU A 196 -2.53 20.62 2.69
C LEU A 196 -1.41 21.67 2.76
N ASP A 197 -1.13 22.42 1.69
CA ASP A 197 -0.13 23.51 1.68
C ASP A 197 -0.61 24.80 2.39
N HIS A 198 -1.88 24.83 2.79
CA HIS A 198 -2.53 26.00 3.38
C HIS A 198 -2.73 25.86 4.89
N THR A 199 -2.81 27.00 5.60
CA THR A 199 -3.18 27.02 7.01
C THR A 199 -4.69 26.97 7.20
N TYR A 200 -5.13 26.18 8.18
CA TYR A 200 -6.51 26.08 8.62
C TYR A 200 -6.62 26.13 10.13
N PRO A 201 -7.81 26.44 10.69
CA PRO A 201 -8.12 26.12 12.07
C PRO A 201 -7.83 24.64 12.36
N ASP A 202 -7.33 24.35 13.55
CA ASP A 202 -6.86 23.03 13.97
C ASP A 202 -7.93 21.92 13.76
N ALA A 203 -9.21 22.20 14.01
CA ALA A 203 -10.29 21.26 13.74
C ALA A 203 -10.42 20.89 12.25
N ILE A 204 -10.26 21.85 11.35
CA ILE A 204 -10.31 21.66 9.89
C ILE A 204 -9.05 20.93 9.43
N SER A 205 -7.87 21.32 9.94
CA SER A 205 -6.60 20.66 9.63
C SER A 205 -6.63 19.18 9.99
N ARG A 206 -7.06 18.82 11.21
CA ARG A 206 -7.21 17.41 11.62
C ARG A 206 -8.15 16.64 10.73
N ARG A 207 -9.31 17.22 10.39
CA ARG A 207 -10.30 16.56 9.54
C ARG A 207 -9.77 16.37 8.11
N LEU A 208 -9.03 17.34 7.58
CA LEU A 208 -8.38 17.24 6.27
C LEU A 208 -7.33 16.12 6.27
N PHE A 209 -6.46 16.06 7.28
CA PHE A 209 -5.49 14.97 7.44
C PHE A 209 -6.16 13.59 7.59
N ARG A 210 -7.28 13.51 8.31
CA ARG A 210 -8.07 12.27 8.44
C ARG A 210 -8.62 11.82 7.09
N SER A 211 -9.19 12.72 6.31
CA SER A 211 -9.70 12.42 4.96
C SER A 211 -8.57 12.04 3.99
N THR A 212 -7.42 12.72 4.05
CA THR A 212 -6.22 12.35 3.28
C THR A 212 -5.71 10.98 3.68
N ALA A 213 -5.66 10.67 4.98
CA ALA A 213 -5.27 9.35 5.49
C ALA A 213 -6.20 8.25 4.98
N ASP A 214 -7.51 8.48 4.98
CA ASP A 214 -8.49 7.50 4.52
C ASP A 214 -8.39 7.24 3.00
N LEU A 215 -8.20 8.29 2.20
CA LEU A 215 -7.95 8.19 0.77
C LEU A 215 -6.62 7.49 0.46
N ALA A 216 -5.54 7.84 1.17
CA ALA A 216 -4.24 7.18 1.02
C ALA A 216 -4.31 5.71 1.41
N ARG A 217 -5.03 5.37 2.48
CA ARG A 217 -5.30 3.99 2.89
C ARG A 217 -6.04 3.22 1.80
N LEU A 218 -7.05 3.83 1.18
CA LEU A 218 -7.78 3.22 0.07
C LEU A 218 -6.89 3.04 -1.16
N ALA A 219 -6.10 4.05 -1.54
CA ALA A 219 -5.12 3.95 -2.62
C ALA A 219 -4.11 2.83 -2.38
N GLY A 220 -3.64 2.67 -1.14
CA GLY A 220 -2.77 1.58 -0.72
C GLY A 220 -3.44 0.22 -0.86
N TRP A 221 -4.69 0.10 -0.41
CA TRP A 221 -5.45 -1.14 -0.53
C TRP A 221 -5.73 -1.55 -1.97
N MET A 222 -6.15 -0.60 -2.82
CA MET A 222 -6.40 -0.85 -4.24
C MET A 222 -5.10 -1.18 -4.97
N SER A 223 -3.98 -0.55 -4.61
CA SER A 223 -2.65 -0.89 -5.13
C SER A 223 -2.25 -2.32 -4.73
N HIS A 224 -2.50 -2.72 -3.49
CA HIS A 224 -2.25 -4.08 -3.01
C HIS A 224 -3.11 -5.09 -3.77
N ASP A 225 -4.36 -4.75 -4.04
CA ASP A 225 -5.32 -5.60 -4.77
C ASP A 225 -4.92 -5.87 -6.22
N VAL A 226 -4.26 -4.93 -6.89
CA VAL A 226 -3.72 -5.10 -8.26
C VAL A 226 -2.26 -5.57 -8.30
N GLY A 227 -1.65 -5.83 -7.14
CA GLY A 227 -0.29 -6.39 -7.06
C GLY A 227 0.85 -5.36 -7.02
N LEU A 228 0.57 -4.07 -6.93
CA LEU A 228 1.57 -3.00 -6.78
C LEU A 228 2.04 -2.90 -5.32
N GLN A 229 2.79 -3.89 -4.85
CA GLN A 229 3.09 -4.07 -3.42
C GLN A 229 3.92 -2.92 -2.81
N ALA A 230 4.98 -2.49 -3.48
CA ALA A 230 5.78 -1.36 -3.02
C ALA A 230 4.96 -0.07 -2.93
N THR A 231 4.18 0.21 -3.98
CA THR A 231 3.28 1.37 -4.03
C THR A 231 2.24 1.33 -2.93
N ALA A 232 1.66 0.15 -2.67
CA ALA A 232 0.71 -0.04 -1.59
C ALA A 232 1.32 0.25 -0.21
N GLN A 233 2.52 -0.27 0.07
CA GLN A 233 3.20 -0.04 1.35
C GLN A 233 3.53 1.44 1.54
N GLN A 234 3.94 2.13 0.48
CA GLN A 234 4.21 3.56 0.54
C GLN A 234 2.94 4.36 0.86
N TYR A 235 1.82 4.07 0.20
CA TYR A 235 0.54 4.71 0.52
C TYR A 235 0.07 4.41 1.94
N PHE A 236 0.23 3.19 2.44
CA PHE A 236 -0.08 2.89 3.83
C PHE A 236 0.82 3.63 4.81
N THR A 237 2.12 3.76 4.50
CA THR A 237 3.05 4.56 5.31
C THR A 237 2.57 6.02 5.37
N LEU A 238 2.30 6.64 4.22
CA LEU A 238 1.80 8.02 4.16
C LEU A 238 0.43 8.18 4.85
N ALA A 239 -0.44 7.18 4.76
CA ALA A 239 -1.72 7.16 5.47
C ALA A 239 -1.53 7.13 7.00
N LEU A 240 -0.57 6.35 7.51
CA LEU A 240 -0.26 6.30 8.93
C LEU A 240 0.26 7.64 9.45
N HIS A 241 1.15 8.29 8.70
CA HIS A 241 1.64 9.63 9.01
C HIS A 241 0.52 10.67 9.03
N CYS A 242 -0.41 10.61 8.07
CA CYS A 242 -1.60 11.47 8.06
C CYS A 242 -2.54 11.18 9.23
N ALA A 243 -2.77 9.91 9.57
CA ALA A 243 -3.60 9.51 10.71
C ALA A 243 -3.02 10.02 12.04
N LYS A 244 -1.69 9.99 12.18
CA LYS A 244 -0.97 10.59 13.31
C LYS A 244 -1.22 12.09 13.39
N ARG A 245 -1.08 12.80 12.26
CA ARG A 245 -1.33 14.25 12.21
C ARG A 245 -2.79 14.62 12.48
N ALA A 246 -3.73 13.76 12.10
CA ALA A 246 -5.14 13.87 12.42
C ALA A 246 -5.47 13.56 13.88
N ARG A 247 -4.51 13.02 14.66
CA ARG A 247 -4.71 12.47 16.01
C ARG A 247 -5.80 11.38 16.03
N ASP A 248 -5.93 10.62 14.93
CA ASP A 248 -6.89 9.52 14.79
C ASP A 248 -6.19 8.18 14.95
N THR A 249 -6.07 7.74 16.20
CA THR A 249 -5.43 6.47 16.55
C THR A 249 -6.15 5.27 15.94
N GLY A 250 -7.48 5.33 15.83
CA GLY A 250 -8.29 4.24 15.27
C GLY A 250 -7.98 4.02 13.79
N LEU A 251 -7.90 5.11 13.02
CA LEU A 251 -7.51 5.05 11.62
C LEU A 251 -6.06 4.52 11.45
N GLY A 252 -5.14 4.90 12.34
CA GLY A 252 -3.78 4.35 12.31
C GLY A 252 -3.72 2.84 12.59
N VAL A 253 -4.53 2.34 13.53
CA VAL A 253 -4.68 0.89 13.77
C VAL A 253 -5.19 0.17 12.54
N GLU A 254 -6.21 0.71 11.87
CA GLU A 254 -6.73 0.16 10.62
C GLU A 254 -5.67 0.12 9.52
N VAL A 255 -4.90 1.20 9.33
CA VAL A 255 -3.80 1.25 8.36
C VAL A 255 -2.77 0.15 8.64
N LEU A 256 -2.30 0.04 9.89
CA LEU A 256 -1.34 -0.99 10.29
C LEU A 256 -1.89 -2.42 10.12
N SER A 257 -3.20 -2.63 10.37
CA SER A 257 -3.84 -3.93 10.14
C SER A 257 -3.83 -4.31 8.65
N ARG A 258 -4.02 -3.35 7.74
CA ARG A 258 -3.96 -3.59 6.29
C ARG A 258 -2.53 -3.83 5.82
N MET A 259 -1.57 -3.08 6.36
CA MET A 259 -0.15 -3.38 6.13
C MET A 259 0.20 -4.79 6.59
N ALA A 260 -0.28 -5.22 7.77
CA ALA A 260 -0.02 -6.56 8.27
C ALA A 260 -0.58 -7.63 7.32
N ARG A 261 -1.83 -7.48 6.85
CA ARG A 261 -2.43 -8.38 5.86
C ARG A 261 -1.66 -8.39 4.53
N GLN A 262 -1.16 -7.23 4.10
CA GLN A 262 -0.28 -7.15 2.93
C GLN A 262 0.99 -7.97 3.16
N MET A 263 1.65 -7.81 4.31
CA MET A 263 2.89 -8.53 4.62
C MET A 263 2.68 -10.04 4.68
N VAL A 264 1.56 -10.54 5.23
CA VAL A 264 1.23 -11.97 5.15
C VAL A 264 1.05 -12.43 3.70
N HIS A 265 0.30 -11.66 2.88
CA HIS A 265 0.07 -12.00 1.46
C HIS A 265 1.36 -12.12 0.65
N VAL A 266 2.39 -11.32 0.95
CA VAL A 266 3.69 -11.36 0.25
C VAL A 266 4.72 -12.29 0.93
N GLY A 267 4.28 -13.17 1.83
CA GLY A 267 5.15 -14.17 2.48
C GLY A 267 6.07 -13.61 3.57
N LYS A 268 5.67 -12.51 4.22
CA LYS A 268 6.42 -11.82 5.27
C LYS A 268 5.64 -11.79 6.60
N PRO A 269 5.32 -12.95 7.19
CA PRO A 269 4.46 -13.03 8.37
C PRO A 269 5.08 -12.44 9.64
N ARG A 270 6.42 -12.42 9.77
CA ARG A 270 7.09 -11.82 10.94
C ARG A 270 6.92 -10.30 10.95
N GLU A 271 7.08 -9.66 9.79
CA GLU A 271 6.81 -8.24 9.62
C GLU A 271 5.33 -7.92 9.89
N ALA A 272 4.40 -8.80 9.51
CA ALA A 272 2.99 -8.65 9.85
C ALA A 272 2.75 -8.65 11.38
N LEU A 273 3.39 -9.57 12.12
CA LEU A 273 3.29 -9.61 13.59
C LEU A 273 3.87 -8.34 14.23
N SER A 274 5.01 -7.84 13.73
CA SER A 274 5.57 -6.56 14.19
C SER A 274 4.61 -5.39 13.97
N LEU A 275 3.91 -5.35 12.83
CA LEU A 275 2.90 -4.33 12.53
C LEU A 275 1.67 -4.41 13.46
N VAL A 276 1.22 -5.62 13.80
CA VAL A 276 0.13 -5.79 14.77
C VAL A 276 0.58 -5.34 16.16
N ALA A 277 1.79 -5.72 16.59
CA ALA A 277 2.35 -5.27 17.86
C ALA A 277 2.46 -3.72 17.91
N LEU A 278 2.89 -3.09 16.81
CA LEU A 278 2.94 -1.64 16.67
C LEU A 278 1.54 -1.01 16.79
N ALA A 279 0.52 -1.60 16.17
CA ALA A 279 -0.86 -1.13 16.27
C ALA A 279 -1.39 -1.19 17.72
N ARG A 280 -1.14 -2.29 18.43
CA ARG A 280 -1.52 -2.46 19.84
C ARG A 280 -0.80 -1.44 20.73
N ARG A 281 0.51 -1.25 20.55
CA ARG A 281 1.29 -0.27 21.32
C ARG A 281 0.84 1.16 21.10
N GLY A 282 0.58 1.56 19.85
CA GLY A 282 0.17 2.93 19.54
C GLY A 282 -1.26 3.27 19.98
N SER A 283 -2.12 2.27 20.11
CA SER A 283 -3.48 2.44 20.62
C SER A 283 -3.58 2.34 22.15
N GLY A 284 -2.72 1.53 22.79
CA GLY A 284 -2.71 1.36 24.24
C GLY A 284 -4.10 0.97 24.76
N SER A 285 -4.54 1.61 25.83
CA SER A 285 -5.86 1.36 26.44
C SER A 285 -7.05 1.83 25.60
N ARG A 286 -6.84 2.60 24.53
CA ARG A 286 -7.92 3.08 23.64
C ARG A 286 -8.36 2.04 22.61
N LEU A 287 -7.68 0.90 22.53
CA LEU A 287 -8.01 -0.16 21.58
C LEU A 287 -9.31 -0.88 22.01
N GLY A 288 -10.40 -0.61 21.30
CA GLY A 288 -11.69 -1.25 21.57
C GLY A 288 -11.71 -2.76 21.27
N PRO A 289 -12.73 -3.50 21.75
CA PRO A 289 -12.85 -4.95 21.54
C PRO A 289 -12.90 -5.34 20.06
N MET A 290 -13.70 -4.64 19.24
CA MET A 290 -13.81 -4.95 17.82
C MET A 290 -12.47 -4.81 17.07
N ALA A 291 -11.71 -3.75 17.37
CA ALA A 291 -10.38 -3.55 16.78
C ALA A 291 -9.37 -4.60 17.28
N SER A 292 -9.48 -5.00 18.55
CA SER A 292 -8.67 -6.10 19.12
C SER A 292 -8.96 -7.43 18.43
N ALA A 293 -10.23 -7.72 18.15
CA ALA A 293 -10.64 -8.91 17.41
C ALA A 293 -10.07 -8.90 15.98
N MET A 294 -10.21 -7.78 15.27
CA MET A 294 -9.65 -7.61 13.93
C MET A 294 -8.13 -7.85 13.91
N LEU A 295 -7.37 -7.27 14.85
CA LEU A 295 -5.92 -7.48 14.92
C LEU A 295 -5.56 -8.94 15.23
N ALA A 296 -6.32 -9.62 16.09
CA ALA A 296 -6.14 -11.04 16.38
C ALA A 296 -6.37 -11.93 15.16
N THR A 297 -7.28 -11.57 14.24
CA THR A 297 -7.42 -12.28 12.95
C THR A 297 -6.21 -12.09 12.01
N CYS A 298 -5.51 -10.96 12.11
CA CYS A 298 -4.26 -10.77 11.37
C CYS A 298 -3.13 -11.61 11.97
N GLU A 299 -3.05 -11.68 13.31
CA GLU A 299 -2.09 -12.53 14.04
C GLU A 299 -2.31 -14.01 13.71
N SER A 300 -3.56 -14.48 13.69
CA SER A 300 -3.86 -15.89 13.37
C SER A 300 -3.39 -16.26 11.96
N TRP A 301 -3.62 -15.40 10.97
CA TRP A 301 -3.17 -15.66 9.60
C TRP A 301 -1.63 -15.63 9.49
N ALA A 302 -0.96 -14.70 10.17
CA ALA A 302 0.50 -14.65 10.20
C ALA A 302 1.12 -15.90 10.87
N HIS A 303 0.56 -16.35 12.00
CA HIS A 303 0.99 -17.59 12.65
C HIS A 303 0.72 -18.84 11.81
N ALA A 304 -0.39 -18.86 11.06
CA ALA A 304 -0.70 -19.94 10.13
C ALA A 304 0.36 -20.05 9.03
N THR A 305 0.80 -18.92 8.45
CA THR A 305 1.89 -18.89 7.45
C THR A 305 3.26 -19.29 8.03
N LEU A 306 3.43 -19.20 9.35
CA LEU A 306 4.62 -19.71 10.05
C LEU A 306 4.51 -21.20 10.42
N GLY A 307 3.34 -21.83 10.23
CA GLY A 307 3.07 -23.22 10.62
C GLY A 307 2.87 -23.44 12.12
N ASP A 308 2.68 -22.38 12.92
CA ASP A 308 2.44 -22.47 14.37
C ASP A 308 0.94 -22.62 14.68
N VAL A 309 0.45 -23.85 14.58
CA VAL A 309 -0.97 -24.19 14.80
C VAL A 309 -1.46 -23.81 16.21
N LEU A 310 -0.60 -23.94 17.23
CA LEU A 310 -0.99 -23.58 18.60
C LEU A 310 -1.18 -22.06 18.74
N ALA A 311 -0.34 -21.26 18.08
CA ALA A 311 -0.53 -19.82 18.04
C ALA A 311 -1.75 -19.42 17.20
N VAL A 312 -2.08 -20.17 16.13
CA VAL A 312 -3.34 -20.00 15.38
C VAL A 312 -4.55 -20.19 16.30
N ASP A 313 -4.62 -21.31 17.02
CA ASP A 313 -5.72 -21.61 17.95
C ASP A 313 -5.91 -20.49 18.98
N ARG A 314 -4.81 -20.02 19.58
CA ARG A 314 -4.84 -18.91 20.56
C ARG A 314 -5.32 -17.61 19.95
N ALA A 315 -4.83 -17.26 18.75
CA ALA A 315 -5.18 -16.01 18.08
C ALA A 315 -6.64 -16.01 17.60
N VAL A 316 -7.15 -17.14 17.08
CA VAL A 316 -8.57 -17.29 16.72
C VAL A 316 -9.46 -17.17 17.95
N GLY A 317 -9.15 -17.89 19.04
CA GLY A 317 -9.93 -17.77 20.28
C GLY A 317 -9.90 -16.36 20.88
N THR A 318 -8.76 -15.67 20.77
CA THR A 318 -8.64 -14.25 21.17
C THR A 318 -9.54 -13.35 20.32
N ALA A 319 -9.59 -13.58 19.00
CA ALA A 319 -10.45 -12.83 18.09
C ALA A 319 -11.93 -13.03 18.43
N GLU A 320 -12.35 -14.27 18.64
CA GLU A 320 -13.72 -14.62 19.01
C GLU A 320 -14.14 -14.02 20.36
N ALA A 321 -13.28 -14.11 21.38
CA ALA A 321 -13.55 -13.56 22.70
C ALA A 321 -13.71 -12.04 22.68
N HIS A 322 -12.87 -11.34 21.92
CA HIS A 322 -12.99 -9.89 21.75
C HIS A 322 -14.21 -9.50 20.92
N PHE A 323 -14.54 -10.25 19.88
CA PHE A 323 -15.72 -10.01 19.05
C PHE A 323 -17.01 -10.20 19.85
N ALA A 324 -17.10 -11.26 20.67
CA ALA A 324 -18.25 -11.53 21.52
C ALA A 324 -18.49 -10.44 22.58
N ARG A 325 -17.43 -9.72 22.98
CA ARG A 325 -17.50 -8.59 23.92
C ARG A 325 -17.71 -7.24 23.24
N ALA A 326 -17.62 -7.17 21.92
CA ALA A 326 -17.77 -5.92 21.19
C ALA A 326 -19.24 -5.51 21.14
N ASP A 327 -19.51 -4.26 21.50
CA ASP A 327 -20.80 -3.65 21.23
C ASP A 327 -20.83 -3.14 19.77
N PRO A 328 -21.76 -3.62 18.92
CA PRO A 328 -21.94 -3.08 17.58
C PRO A 328 -22.20 -1.57 17.55
N ASP A 329 -22.87 -1.01 18.56
CA ASP A 329 -23.21 0.41 18.62
C ASP A 329 -22.00 1.30 18.99
N GLU A 330 -21.03 0.73 19.70
CA GLU A 330 -19.75 1.40 20.01
C GLU A 330 -18.69 1.16 18.93
N THR A 331 -18.98 0.35 17.91
CA THR A 331 -18.02 0.03 16.85
C THR A 331 -17.82 1.23 15.92
N PRO A 332 -16.57 1.72 15.73
CA PRO A 332 -16.32 2.85 14.85
C PRO A 332 -16.79 2.59 13.40
N PRO A 333 -17.38 3.57 12.69
CA PRO A 333 -17.92 3.37 11.35
C PRO A 333 -16.93 2.77 10.34
N TRP A 334 -15.64 3.09 10.46
CA TRP A 334 -14.59 2.55 9.58
C TRP A 334 -14.36 1.05 9.77
N LEU A 335 -14.78 0.47 10.89
CA LEU A 335 -14.64 -0.95 11.22
C LEU A 335 -15.91 -1.76 10.93
N SER A 336 -16.99 -1.11 10.47
CA SER A 336 -18.27 -1.74 10.11
C SER A 336 -18.15 -2.86 9.07
N TYR A 337 -17.06 -2.91 8.31
CA TYR A 337 -16.78 -4.00 7.37
C TYR A 337 -16.37 -5.31 8.06
N PHE A 338 -15.90 -5.25 9.31
CA PHE A 338 -15.47 -6.41 10.08
C PHE A 338 -16.67 -6.94 10.90
N ASP A 339 -17.47 -7.77 10.25
CA ASP A 339 -18.65 -8.41 10.80
C ASP A 339 -18.37 -9.87 11.19
N ARG A 340 -19.41 -10.58 11.66
CA ARG A 340 -19.30 -12.00 12.02
C ARG A 340 -18.79 -12.84 10.85
N ALA A 341 -19.28 -12.60 9.64
CA ALA A 341 -18.81 -13.31 8.45
C ALA A 341 -17.32 -13.02 8.16
N GLY A 342 -16.83 -11.82 8.47
CA GLY A 342 -15.43 -11.44 8.37
C GLY A 342 -14.55 -12.17 9.38
N LEU A 343 -15.01 -12.30 10.63
CA LEU A 343 -14.33 -13.09 11.67
C LEU A 343 -14.22 -14.56 11.26
N GLU A 344 -15.34 -15.18 10.89
CA GLU A 344 -15.40 -16.60 10.52
C GLU A 344 -14.54 -16.86 9.27
N GLY A 345 -14.64 -16.01 8.23
CA GLY A 345 -13.83 -16.14 7.03
C GLY A 345 -12.32 -16.02 7.29
N MET A 346 -11.90 -15.18 8.23
CA MET A 346 -10.49 -15.08 8.63
C MET A 346 -10.02 -16.26 9.47
N ALA A 347 -10.85 -16.79 10.38
CA ALA A 347 -10.53 -18.01 11.14
C ALA A 347 -10.38 -19.22 10.20
N ALA A 348 -11.33 -19.38 9.27
CA ALA A 348 -11.26 -20.36 8.20
C ALA A 348 -9.98 -20.23 7.37
N LEU A 349 -9.63 -19.01 6.95
CA LEU A 349 -8.41 -18.74 6.19
C LEU A 349 -7.16 -19.17 6.98
N ALA A 350 -7.09 -18.82 8.26
CA ALA A 350 -5.96 -19.15 9.11
C ALA A 350 -5.79 -20.67 9.26
N TYR A 351 -6.85 -21.42 9.57
CA TYR A 351 -6.76 -22.89 9.67
C TYR A 351 -6.44 -23.56 8.34
N ARG A 352 -7.04 -23.08 7.24
CA ARG A 352 -6.70 -23.57 5.90
C ARG A 352 -5.24 -23.32 5.56
N THR A 353 -4.70 -22.14 5.85
CA THR A 353 -3.27 -21.85 5.62
C THR A 353 -2.37 -22.68 6.53
N ALA A 354 -2.75 -22.92 7.78
CA ALA A 354 -1.97 -23.74 8.70
C ALA A 354 -1.89 -25.21 8.23
N ALA A 355 -2.91 -25.69 7.51
CA ALA A 355 -2.96 -27.04 6.96
C ALA A 355 -1.91 -27.30 5.87
N ASP A 356 -1.38 -26.25 5.21
CA ASP A 356 -0.24 -26.36 4.30
C ASP A 356 1.03 -26.87 5.01
N HIS A 357 1.14 -26.62 6.31
CA HIS A 357 2.25 -27.08 7.16
C HIS A 357 1.91 -28.32 7.98
N ARG A 358 0.64 -28.49 8.36
CA ARG A 358 0.17 -29.53 9.27
C ARG A 358 -1.14 -30.14 8.74
N PRO A 359 -1.07 -31.17 7.88
CA PRO A 359 -2.26 -31.87 7.39
C PRO A 359 -3.15 -32.35 8.54
N GLY A 360 -4.47 -32.28 8.36
CA GLY A 360 -5.49 -32.58 9.36
C GLY A 360 -6.08 -31.33 10.02
N VAL A 361 -5.38 -30.19 9.98
CA VAL A 361 -5.86 -28.92 10.57
C VAL A 361 -6.97 -28.29 9.72
N GLU A 362 -7.07 -28.61 8.43
CA GLU A 362 -8.13 -28.11 7.54
C GLU A 362 -9.54 -28.43 8.02
N ARG A 363 -9.72 -29.52 8.79
CA ARG A 363 -11.00 -29.85 9.45
C ARG A 363 -11.49 -28.78 10.41
N LYS A 364 -10.59 -28.01 11.03
CA LYS A 364 -10.96 -26.85 11.86
C LYS A 364 -11.50 -25.68 11.03
N ALA A 365 -11.13 -25.58 9.75
CA ALA A 365 -11.60 -24.50 8.87
C ALA A 365 -13.07 -24.69 8.45
N GLU A 366 -13.55 -25.93 8.35
CA GLU A 366 -14.90 -26.26 7.84
C GLU A 366 -16.05 -25.55 8.58
N PRO A 367 -16.17 -25.60 9.93
CA PRO A 367 -17.28 -24.93 10.61
C PRO A 367 -17.28 -23.41 10.39
N HIS A 368 -16.10 -22.80 10.39
CA HIS A 368 -15.94 -21.37 10.13
C HIS A 368 -16.32 -21.01 8.68
N LEU A 369 -15.93 -21.83 7.69
CA LEU A 369 -16.32 -21.64 6.30
C LEU A 369 -17.84 -21.77 6.10
N ALA A 370 -18.44 -22.79 6.72
CA ALA A 370 -19.87 -23.01 6.65
C ALA A 370 -20.65 -21.80 7.18
N GLU A 371 -20.23 -21.25 8.32
CA GLU A 371 -20.88 -20.08 8.91
C GLU A 371 -20.63 -18.81 8.08
N ALA A 372 -19.40 -18.56 7.64
CA ALA A 372 -19.08 -17.41 6.78
C ALA A 372 -19.91 -17.42 5.49
N LEU A 373 -19.99 -18.56 4.80
CA LEU A 373 -20.77 -18.71 3.57
C LEU A 373 -22.28 -18.60 3.82
N ARG A 374 -22.78 -19.14 4.95
CA ARG A 374 -24.20 -19.00 5.35
C ARG A 374 -24.56 -17.53 5.55
N LEU A 375 -23.73 -16.77 6.25
CA LEU A 375 -23.94 -15.34 6.51
C LEU A 375 -23.82 -14.47 5.25
N ARG A 376 -23.06 -14.94 4.25
CA ARG A 376 -22.86 -14.22 2.97
C ARG A 376 -23.77 -14.68 1.83
N ARG A 377 -24.68 -15.63 2.06
CA ARG A 377 -25.50 -16.30 1.02
C ARG A 377 -26.17 -15.32 0.04
N ASP A 378 -26.69 -14.20 0.54
CA ASP A 378 -27.42 -13.21 -0.29
C ASP A 378 -26.54 -12.04 -0.75
N SER A 379 -25.24 -12.07 -0.45
CA SER A 379 -24.31 -11.00 -0.75
C SER A 379 -23.35 -11.39 -1.89
N TYR A 380 -23.54 -10.78 -3.07
CA TYR A 380 -22.62 -10.91 -4.20
C TYR A 380 -21.36 -10.03 -4.00
N ARG A 381 -20.68 -10.20 -2.86
CA ARG A 381 -19.48 -9.45 -2.47
C ARG A 381 -18.22 -10.29 -2.69
N ARG A 382 -17.11 -9.64 -3.04
CA ARG A 382 -15.81 -10.29 -3.25
C ARG A 382 -15.34 -11.15 -2.06
N SER A 383 -15.72 -10.79 -0.84
CA SER A 383 -15.41 -11.59 0.35
C SER A 383 -15.95 -13.03 0.26
N ASN A 384 -17.14 -13.21 -0.34
CA ASN A 384 -17.70 -14.54 -0.59
C ASN A 384 -16.76 -15.39 -1.49
N LEU A 385 -16.14 -14.77 -2.49
CA LEU A 385 -15.21 -15.47 -3.37
C LEU A 385 -13.96 -15.96 -2.61
N PHE A 386 -13.45 -15.20 -1.65
CA PHE A 386 -12.32 -15.65 -0.82
C PHE A 386 -12.68 -16.83 0.09
N ASP A 387 -13.91 -16.85 0.60
CA ASP A 387 -14.42 -17.94 1.42
C ASP A 387 -14.60 -19.21 0.56
N VAL A 388 -15.16 -19.07 -0.66
CA VAL A 388 -15.27 -20.17 -1.64
C VAL A 388 -13.89 -20.72 -2.04
N ILE A 389 -12.91 -19.86 -2.36
CA ILE A 389 -11.54 -20.31 -2.70
C ILE A 389 -10.93 -21.10 -1.53
N SER A 390 -11.17 -20.64 -0.30
CA SER A 390 -10.70 -21.34 0.90
C SER A 390 -11.39 -22.69 1.07
N LEU A 391 -12.70 -22.80 0.79
CA LEU A 391 -13.44 -24.06 0.79
C LEU A 391 -12.93 -25.04 -0.27
N VAL A 392 -12.69 -24.57 -1.51
CA VAL A 392 -12.07 -25.41 -2.56
C VAL A 392 -10.71 -25.91 -2.08
N GLY A 393 -9.90 -25.04 -1.46
CA GLY A 393 -8.61 -25.43 -0.87
C GLY A 393 -8.74 -26.50 0.21
N VAL A 394 -9.71 -26.39 1.12
CA VAL A 394 -9.98 -27.42 2.15
C VAL A 394 -10.35 -28.75 1.50
N ARG A 395 -11.23 -28.76 0.50
CA ARG A 395 -11.63 -29.99 -0.22
C ARG A 395 -10.44 -30.64 -0.94
N VAL A 396 -9.53 -29.84 -1.51
CA VAL A 396 -8.27 -30.36 -2.09
C VAL A 396 -7.40 -31.02 -1.03
N LEU A 397 -7.23 -30.38 0.13
CA LEU A 397 -6.42 -30.92 1.23
C LEU A 397 -6.98 -32.24 1.80
N GLN A 398 -8.31 -32.42 1.72
CA GLN A 398 -9.00 -33.65 2.12
C GLN A 398 -8.98 -34.75 1.04
N GLY A 399 -8.45 -34.46 -0.16
CA GLY A 399 -8.49 -35.38 -1.31
C GLY A 399 -9.84 -35.45 -2.02
N GLU A 400 -10.79 -34.58 -1.66
CA GLU A 400 -12.14 -34.50 -2.24
C GLU A 400 -12.13 -33.69 -3.56
N HIS A 401 -11.25 -34.06 -4.49
CA HIS A 401 -10.99 -33.28 -5.71
C HIS A 401 -12.22 -33.14 -6.63
N ALA A 402 -13.10 -34.15 -6.66
CA ALA A 402 -14.35 -34.08 -7.42
C ALA A 402 -15.26 -32.97 -6.89
N GLU A 403 -15.39 -32.86 -5.57
CA GLU A 403 -16.20 -31.81 -4.94
C GLU A 403 -15.56 -30.44 -5.10
N ALA A 404 -14.25 -30.35 -4.90
CA ALA A 404 -13.49 -29.14 -5.17
C ALA A 404 -13.72 -28.63 -6.60
N ASN A 405 -13.76 -29.54 -7.59
CA ASN A 405 -14.01 -29.19 -8.99
C ASN A 405 -15.42 -28.66 -9.22
N ARG A 406 -16.45 -29.29 -8.64
CA ARG A 406 -17.84 -28.78 -8.73
C ARG A 406 -17.94 -27.37 -8.17
N LEU A 407 -17.43 -27.16 -6.95
CA LEU A 407 -17.42 -25.84 -6.30
C LEU A 407 -16.65 -24.80 -7.12
N ALA A 408 -15.49 -25.17 -7.68
CA ALA A 408 -14.71 -24.28 -8.53
C ALA A 408 -15.47 -23.86 -9.79
N ALA A 409 -16.07 -24.81 -10.50
CA ALA A 409 -16.83 -24.54 -11.72
C ALA A 409 -18.07 -23.68 -11.45
N ASP A 410 -18.84 -24.02 -10.42
CA ASP A 410 -20.12 -23.36 -10.14
C ASP A 410 -19.95 -21.97 -9.52
N LEU A 411 -19.00 -21.82 -8.60
CA LEU A 411 -18.92 -20.64 -7.72
C LEU A 411 -17.74 -19.71 -8.03
N LEU A 412 -16.69 -20.18 -8.72
CA LEU A 412 -15.56 -19.33 -9.11
C LEU A 412 -15.68 -18.77 -10.53
N SER A 413 -16.65 -19.22 -11.34
CA SER A 413 -16.94 -18.65 -12.67
C SER A 413 -17.07 -17.11 -12.69
N PRO A 414 -17.67 -16.44 -11.68
CA PRO A 414 -17.71 -14.98 -11.63
C PRO A 414 -16.35 -14.29 -11.38
N ALA A 415 -15.28 -15.02 -11.04
CA ALA A 415 -13.99 -14.45 -10.68
C ALA A 415 -13.34 -13.64 -11.81
N GLY A 416 -13.54 -14.01 -13.08
CA GLY A 416 -13.05 -13.23 -14.24
C GLY A 416 -13.63 -11.82 -14.35
N ARG A 417 -14.71 -11.51 -13.61
CA ARG A 417 -15.29 -10.16 -13.53
C ARG A 417 -14.64 -9.28 -12.47
N ILE A 418 -13.69 -9.81 -11.68
CA ILE A 418 -13.05 -9.10 -10.57
C ILE A 418 -11.62 -8.72 -10.93
N SER A 419 -11.32 -7.42 -10.83
CA SER A 419 -9.99 -6.87 -11.09
C SER A 419 -9.09 -6.97 -9.85
N SER A 420 -8.73 -8.19 -9.42
CA SER A 420 -7.82 -8.39 -8.28
C SER A 420 -6.83 -9.54 -8.43
N THR A 421 -5.54 -9.18 -8.44
CA THR A 421 -4.39 -10.08 -8.40
C THR A 421 -4.44 -11.01 -7.18
N ARG A 422 -4.86 -10.54 -6.00
CA ARG A 422 -4.93 -11.38 -4.78
C ARG A 422 -5.89 -12.55 -4.90
N THR A 423 -7.00 -12.34 -5.59
CA THR A 423 -7.96 -13.42 -5.87
C THR A 423 -7.27 -14.49 -6.71
N PHE A 424 -6.61 -14.09 -7.80
CA PHE A 424 -5.87 -15.02 -8.66
C PHE A 424 -4.70 -15.69 -7.95
N ASP A 425 -3.95 -14.98 -7.11
CA ASP A 425 -2.85 -15.57 -6.32
C ASP A 425 -3.37 -16.70 -5.41
N ARG A 426 -4.52 -16.51 -4.76
CA ARG A 426 -5.14 -17.55 -3.92
C ARG A 426 -5.64 -18.74 -4.73
N ILE A 427 -6.20 -18.51 -5.92
CA ILE A 427 -6.62 -19.58 -6.84
C ILE A 427 -5.40 -20.37 -7.33
N LYS A 428 -4.30 -19.69 -7.67
CA LYS A 428 -3.05 -20.33 -8.09
C LYS A 428 -2.51 -21.28 -7.04
N VAL A 429 -2.50 -20.90 -5.76
CA VAL A 429 -2.06 -21.79 -4.67
C VAL A 429 -2.87 -23.09 -4.64
N VAL A 430 -4.21 -23.00 -4.77
CA VAL A 430 -5.07 -24.19 -4.79
C VAL A 430 -4.85 -25.02 -6.06
N ARG A 431 -4.69 -24.37 -7.21
CA ARG A 431 -4.37 -25.03 -8.49
C ARG A 431 -3.04 -25.77 -8.41
N ASP A 432 -2.00 -25.14 -7.89
CA ASP A 432 -0.66 -25.74 -7.82
C ASP A 432 -0.67 -26.99 -6.94
N ARG A 433 -1.49 -27.00 -5.88
CA ARG A 433 -1.73 -28.21 -5.10
C ARG A 433 -2.48 -29.28 -5.90
N ALA A 434 -3.55 -28.93 -6.60
CA ALA A 434 -4.28 -29.86 -7.46
C ALA A 434 -3.39 -30.47 -8.56
N VAL A 435 -2.46 -29.68 -9.12
CA VAL A 435 -1.44 -30.16 -10.08
C VAL A 435 -0.52 -31.19 -9.42
N ALA A 436 -0.05 -30.95 -8.19
CA ALA A 436 0.78 -31.90 -7.46
C ALA A 436 0.05 -33.24 -7.20
N ASP A 437 -1.26 -33.18 -6.97
CA ASP A 437 -2.11 -34.36 -6.74
C ASP A 437 -2.57 -35.04 -8.05
N SER A 438 -2.38 -34.40 -9.21
CA SER A 438 -2.84 -34.90 -10.53
C SER A 438 -2.18 -36.19 -10.98
N ALA A 439 -1.01 -36.54 -10.43
CA ALA A 439 -0.36 -37.82 -10.68
C ALA A 439 -1.09 -38.99 -9.98
N LYS A 440 -1.90 -38.69 -8.95
CA LYS A 440 -2.57 -39.68 -8.09
C LYS A 440 -4.07 -39.76 -8.33
N ALA A 441 -4.71 -38.68 -8.79
CA ALA A 441 -6.15 -38.62 -9.03
C ALA A 441 -6.49 -37.89 -10.33
N LYS A 442 -7.35 -38.49 -11.16
CA LYS A 442 -7.83 -37.88 -12.42
C LYS A 442 -8.65 -36.62 -12.13
N GLU A 443 -9.41 -36.65 -11.05
CA GLU A 443 -10.25 -35.56 -10.56
C GLU A 443 -9.40 -34.34 -10.16
N ALA A 444 -8.18 -34.56 -9.63
CA ALA A 444 -7.24 -33.48 -9.32
C ALA A 444 -6.74 -32.79 -10.59
N ARG A 445 -6.52 -33.54 -11.69
CA ARG A 445 -6.20 -32.95 -13.01
C ARG A 445 -7.34 -32.09 -13.54
N LEU A 446 -8.57 -32.60 -13.50
CA LEU A 446 -9.76 -31.86 -13.95
C LEU A 446 -9.94 -30.54 -13.17
N LEU A 447 -9.72 -30.57 -11.86
CA LEU A 447 -9.74 -29.38 -11.02
C LEU A 447 -8.64 -28.39 -11.44
N ALA A 448 -7.41 -28.84 -11.66
CA ALA A 448 -6.31 -27.98 -12.07
C ALA A 448 -6.60 -27.28 -13.41
N ASP A 449 -7.19 -28.00 -14.37
CA ASP A 449 -7.62 -27.44 -15.66
C ASP A 449 -8.72 -26.38 -15.46
N THR A 450 -9.74 -26.69 -14.65
CA THR A 450 -10.83 -25.75 -14.33
C THR A 450 -10.32 -24.46 -13.70
N LEU A 451 -9.45 -24.57 -12.68
CA LEU A 451 -8.86 -23.40 -12.03
C LEU A 451 -7.95 -22.61 -12.99
N THR A 452 -7.29 -23.28 -13.94
CA THR A 452 -6.53 -22.61 -15.00
C THR A 452 -7.43 -21.79 -15.91
N THR A 453 -8.58 -22.33 -16.31
CA THR A 453 -9.59 -21.58 -17.08
C THR A 453 -10.12 -20.37 -16.30
N VAL A 454 -10.41 -20.54 -14.99
CA VAL A 454 -10.87 -19.43 -14.13
C VAL A 454 -9.82 -18.32 -14.02
N ILE A 455 -8.53 -18.65 -14.01
CA ILE A 455 -7.45 -17.63 -13.97
C ILE A 455 -7.30 -16.91 -15.32
N ALA A 456 -7.59 -17.60 -16.43
CA ALA A 456 -7.41 -17.06 -17.78
C ALA A 456 -8.60 -16.22 -18.28
N ALA A 457 -9.79 -16.42 -17.70
CA ALA A 457 -11.02 -15.66 -17.98
C ALA A 457 -11.01 -14.30 -17.29
#